data_AF-A0A939I1F9-F1
#
_entry.id   AF-A0A939I1F9-F1
#
_cell.length_a   1.000
_cell.length_b   1.000
_cell.length_c   1.000
_cell.angle_alpha   90.00
_cell.angle_beta   90.00
_cell.angle_gamma   90.00
#
_symmetry.space_group_name_H-M   'P 1'
#
loop_
_entity.id
_entity.type
_entity.pdbx_description
1 polymer ?
#
loop_
_entity_poly.entity_id
_entity_poly.type
_entity_poly.pdbx_seq_one_letter_code
_entity_poly.pdbx_strand_id
1 'polypeptide(L)'
;MIGTNGSGWDDWNPWDTPGRDIAYGHAWRDRRTDTWNKLGIDDREQLADYLDNIIKFPKRQKKHGDKTYSLGEDGTIVIENPTGVDLSTAFNPDVQGVTVGSEEYFDNLPGAEVDL
;
A
#
# COMPACT_ATOMS: atom_id res chain seq x y z
N MET A 1 42.48 14.00 -5.35
CA MET A 1 41.09 14.26 -5.76
C MET A 1 40.55 12.94 -6.28
N ILE A 2 39.69 12.27 -5.54
CA ILE A 2 39.03 11.05 -6.00
C ILE A 2 37.56 11.42 -6.20
N GLY A 3 37.18 11.60 -7.46
CA GLY A 3 35.78 11.66 -7.86
C GLY A 3 35.28 10.24 -8.01
N THR A 4 34.32 9.85 -7.17
CA THR A 4 33.50 8.65 -7.41
C THR A 4 32.19 9.13 -8.03
N ASN A 5 32.12 9.05 -9.36
CA ASN A 5 30.85 9.00 -10.07
C ASN A 5 30.24 7.63 -9.80
N GLY A 6 29.30 7.56 -8.85
CA GLY A 6 28.44 6.40 -8.64
C GLY A 6 27.08 6.68 -9.27
N SER A 7 26.95 6.40 -10.57
CA SER A 7 25.68 6.39 -11.29
C SER A 7 25.61 5.06 -12.03
N GLY A 8 24.76 4.15 -11.57
CA GLY A 8 24.44 2.94 -12.32
C GLY A 8 24.02 1.78 -11.43
N TRP A 9 22.70 1.58 -11.39
CA TRP A 9 22.00 0.30 -11.22
C TRP A 9 22.04 -0.34 -9.82
N ASP A 10 20.83 -0.47 -9.26
CA ASP A 10 20.42 -1.53 -8.36
C ASP A 10 21.02 -1.54 -6.95
N ASP A 11 20.72 -0.51 -6.16
CA ASP A 11 20.62 -0.71 -4.70
C ASP A 11 19.29 -1.44 -4.42
N TRP A 12 19.23 -2.73 -4.78
CA TRP A 12 18.20 -3.64 -4.29
C TRP A 12 18.46 -3.82 -2.80
N ASN A 13 17.92 -2.90 -2.01
CA ASN A 13 17.82 -3.07 -0.58
C ASN A 13 16.80 -4.19 -0.37
N PRO A 14 17.17 -5.39 0.13
CA PRO A 14 16.20 -6.46 0.39
C PRO A 14 15.18 -6.06 1.47
N TRP A 15 15.37 -4.90 2.08
CA TRP A 15 14.47 -4.25 3.01
C TRP A 15 13.55 -3.20 2.36
N ASP A 16 13.71 -2.83 1.08
CA ASP A 16 12.78 -1.92 0.36
C ASP A 16 11.67 -2.73 -0.32
N THR A 17 10.65 -3.06 0.45
CA THR A 17 9.42 -3.63 -0.09
C THR A 17 8.39 -2.53 -0.34
N PRO A 18 7.47 -2.72 -1.31
CA PRO A 18 6.36 -1.79 -1.52
C PRO A 18 5.56 -1.53 -0.24
N GLY A 19 5.32 -2.55 0.59
CA GLY A 19 4.66 -2.41 1.89
C GLY A 19 5.41 -1.49 2.84
N ARG A 20 6.73 -1.57 2.89
CA ARG A 20 7.56 -0.69 3.73
C ARG A 20 7.56 0.75 3.25
N ASP A 21 7.66 0.99 1.94
CA ASP A 21 7.54 2.34 1.37
C ASP A 21 6.20 2.99 1.73
N ILE A 22 5.13 2.21 1.64
CA ILE A 22 3.78 2.67 1.99
C ILE A 22 3.64 2.94 3.49
N ALA A 23 4.10 2.01 4.33
CA ALA A 23 4.01 2.09 5.78
C ALA A 23 4.83 3.26 6.34
N TYR A 24 6.06 3.46 5.87
CA TYR A 24 6.92 4.55 6.32
C TYR A 24 6.61 5.90 5.65
N GLY A 25 5.90 5.87 4.52
CA GLY A 25 5.36 7.03 3.83
C GLY A 25 3.99 7.48 4.38
N HIS A 26 2.98 7.44 3.52
CA HIS A 26 1.69 8.10 3.75
C HIS A 26 0.67 7.25 4.54
N ALA A 27 0.87 5.94 4.67
CA ALA A 27 -0.12 5.09 5.35
C ALA A 27 -0.09 5.27 6.88
N TRP A 28 1.06 5.59 7.48
CA TRP A 28 1.18 5.68 8.95
C TRP A 28 0.85 7.06 9.54
N ARG A 29 1.18 8.15 8.84
CA ARG A 29 1.28 9.49 9.45
C ARG A 29 -0.04 10.26 9.56
N ASP A 30 -1.11 9.82 8.88
CA ASP A 30 -2.36 10.59 8.72
C ASP A 30 -3.57 9.98 9.46
N ARG A 31 -3.57 10.00 10.81
CA ARG A 31 -4.71 9.54 11.64
C ARG A 31 -5.17 8.09 11.42
N ARG A 32 -4.38 7.29 10.68
CA ARG A 32 -4.63 5.87 10.46
C ARG A 32 -4.00 4.99 11.53
N THR A 33 -3.15 5.52 12.41
CA THR A 33 -2.55 4.75 13.50
C THR A 33 -3.63 4.12 14.39
N ASP A 34 -4.71 4.85 14.69
CA ASP A 34 -5.86 4.28 15.42
C ASP A 34 -6.61 3.21 14.60
N THR A 35 -6.62 3.33 13.27
CA THR A 35 -7.17 2.32 12.35
C THR A 35 -6.31 1.06 12.35
N TRP A 36 -4.99 1.21 12.29
CA TRP A 36 -4.03 0.10 12.32
C TRP A 36 -4.03 -0.60 13.68
N ASN A 37 -4.09 0.14 14.78
CA ASN A 37 -4.22 -0.41 16.12
C ASN A 37 -5.51 -1.24 16.28
N LYS A 38 -6.63 -0.83 15.65
CA LYS A 38 -7.87 -1.62 15.63
C LYS A 38 -7.73 -2.94 14.86
N LEU A 39 -6.77 -3.03 13.95
CA LEU A 39 -6.38 -4.25 13.24
C LEU A 39 -5.26 -5.03 13.98
N GLY A 40 -4.85 -4.57 15.16
CA GLY A 40 -3.78 -5.20 15.96
C GLY A 40 -2.37 -4.92 15.43
N ILE A 41 -2.20 -3.85 14.65
CA ILE A 41 -0.91 -3.42 14.10
C ILE A 41 -0.41 -2.23 14.91
N ASP A 42 0.62 -2.45 15.72
CA ASP A 42 1.10 -1.48 16.71
C ASP A 42 2.32 -0.68 16.24
N ASP A 43 2.99 -1.12 15.17
CA ASP A 43 4.14 -0.44 14.61
C ASP A 43 4.22 -0.47 13.07
N ARG A 44 5.17 0.30 12.52
CA ARG A 44 5.34 0.47 11.07
C ARG A 44 5.87 -0.76 10.37
N GLU A 45 6.67 -1.58 11.05
CA GLU A 45 7.21 -2.80 10.45
C GLU A 45 6.12 -3.85 10.32
N GLN A 46 5.29 -4.00 11.36
CA GLN A 46 4.08 -4.82 11.31
C GLN A 46 3.14 -4.36 10.21
N LEU A 47 2.99 -3.03 10.02
CA LEU A 47 2.21 -2.50 8.91
C LEU A 47 2.86 -2.86 7.56
N ALA A 48 4.17 -2.73 7.42
CA ALA A 48 4.88 -3.07 6.18
C ALA A 48 4.67 -4.54 5.77
N ASP A 49 4.90 -5.46 6.71
CA ASP A 49 4.71 -6.91 6.50
C ASP A 49 3.26 -7.24 6.11
N TYR A 50 2.31 -6.60 6.79
CA TYR A 50 0.90 -6.75 6.53
C TYR A 50 0.50 -6.26 5.13
N LEU A 51 1.01 -5.10 4.71
CA LEU A 51 0.74 -4.56 3.38
C LEU A 51 1.37 -5.41 2.27
N ASP A 52 2.59 -5.90 2.48
CA ASP A 52 3.23 -6.83 1.54
C ASP A 52 2.44 -8.12 1.38
N ASN A 53 1.81 -8.61 2.46
CA ASN A 53 0.93 -9.78 2.39
C ASN A 53 -0.29 -9.51 1.50
N ILE A 54 -0.93 -8.34 1.63
CA ILE A 54 -2.08 -7.96 0.78
C ILE A 54 -1.65 -7.77 -0.67
N ILE A 55 -0.47 -7.21 -0.92
CA ILE A 55 0.04 -7.03 -2.29
C ILE A 55 0.32 -8.39 -2.94
N LYS A 56 0.88 -9.35 -2.20
CA LYS A 56 1.20 -10.70 -2.69
C LYS A 56 -0.03 -11.60 -2.83
N PHE A 57 -1.00 -11.46 -1.93
CA PHE A 57 -2.18 -12.30 -1.83
C PHE A 57 -3.44 -11.45 -1.67
N PRO A 58 -3.78 -10.61 -2.66
CA PRO A 58 -4.99 -9.82 -2.60
C PRO A 58 -6.21 -10.74 -2.73
N LYS A 59 -7.33 -10.31 -2.16
CA LYS A 59 -8.66 -10.87 -2.47
C LYS A 59 -9.10 -10.49 -3.88
N ARG A 60 -8.88 -9.22 -4.24
CA ARG A 60 -9.20 -8.64 -5.56
C ARG A 60 -8.12 -7.64 -5.94
N GLN A 61 -7.83 -7.53 -7.24
CA GLN A 61 -6.85 -6.56 -7.74
C GLN A 61 -7.37 -5.85 -8.98
N LYS A 62 -7.10 -4.54 -9.09
CA LYS A 62 -7.36 -3.73 -10.28
C LYS A 62 -6.08 -3.06 -10.77
N LYS A 63 -5.95 -2.88 -12.09
CA LYS A 63 -4.87 -2.11 -12.72
C LYS A 63 -5.40 -0.94 -13.54
N HIS A 64 -4.78 0.22 -13.37
CA HIS A 64 -5.10 1.44 -14.11
C HIS A 64 -3.84 2.25 -14.41
N GLY A 65 -3.31 2.10 -15.64
CA GLY A 65 -2.00 2.66 -15.98
C GLY A 65 -0.91 2.03 -15.12
N ASP A 66 -0.09 2.87 -14.48
CA ASP A 66 0.98 2.43 -13.58
C ASP A 66 0.47 2.08 -12.17
N LYS A 67 -0.83 2.28 -11.89
CA LYS A 67 -1.39 2.03 -10.57
C LYS A 67 -1.91 0.61 -10.44
N THR A 68 -1.61 0.01 -9.30
CA THR A 68 -2.24 -1.24 -8.85
C THR A 68 -3.05 -0.95 -7.60
N TYR A 69 -4.28 -1.44 -7.56
CA TYR A 69 -5.14 -1.39 -6.39
C TYR A 69 -5.37 -2.82 -5.92
N SER A 70 -5.04 -3.11 -4.66
CA SER A 70 -5.19 -4.42 -4.05
C SER A 70 -6.15 -4.33 -2.87
N LEU A 71 -7.15 -5.22 -2.82
CA LEU A 71 -8.09 -5.34 -1.71
C LEU A 71 -7.72 -6.58 -0.88
N GLY A 72 -7.50 -6.41 0.42
CA GLY A 72 -7.30 -7.49 1.37
C GLY A 72 -8.63 -8.09 1.84
N GLU A 73 -8.58 -9.30 2.41
CA GLU A 73 -9.74 -10.02 2.94
C GLU A 73 -10.49 -9.26 4.04
N ASP A 74 -9.77 -8.42 4.79
CA ASP A 74 -10.31 -7.60 5.88
C ASP A 74 -10.78 -6.20 5.44
N GLY A 75 -10.81 -5.95 4.13
CA GLY A 75 -11.21 -4.66 3.57
C GLY A 75 -10.08 -3.64 3.44
N THR A 76 -8.84 -3.97 3.81
CA THR A 76 -7.74 -3.02 3.58
C THR A 76 -7.46 -2.85 2.10
N ILE A 77 -7.42 -1.60 1.66
CA ILE A 77 -7.09 -1.20 0.29
C ILE A 77 -5.67 -0.70 0.28
N VAL A 78 -4.86 -1.26 -0.64
CA VAL A 78 -3.49 -0.83 -0.93
C VAL A 78 -3.46 -0.25 -2.34
N ILE A 79 -2.89 0.94 -2.46
CA ILE A 79 -2.72 1.66 -3.72
C ILE A 79 -1.23 1.78 -3.98
N GLU A 80 -0.73 1.06 -4.97
CA GLU A 80 0.63 1.18 -5.46
C GLU A 80 0.65 2.16 -6.63
N ASN A 81 1.48 3.20 -6.55
CA ASN A 81 1.63 4.22 -7.59
C ASN A 81 3.10 4.66 -7.71
N PRO A 82 3.94 3.88 -8.42
CA PRO A 82 5.39 4.08 -8.46
C PRO A 82 5.83 5.39 -9.12
N THR A 83 4.96 6.04 -9.90
CA THR A 83 5.26 7.28 -10.64
C THR A 83 4.58 8.53 -10.07
N GLY A 84 3.77 8.40 -9.01
CA GLY A 84 2.99 9.49 -8.45
C GLY A 84 3.69 10.30 -7.37
N VAL A 85 3.56 11.62 -7.43
CA VAL A 85 4.01 12.56 -6.36
C VAL A 85 3.29 12.30 -5.03
N ASP A 86 2.04 11.83 -5.08
CA ASP A 86 1.24 11.54 -3.89
C ASP A 86 1.54 10.17 -3.25
N LEU A 87 2.49 9.40 -3.82
CA LEU A 87 3.06 8.15 -3.31
C LEU A 87 2.04 7.05 -2.98
N SER A 88 2.50 5.81 -3.02
CA SER A 88 1.68 4.65 -2.66
C SER A 88 1.07 4.81 -1.24
N THR A 89 -0.15 4.31 -1.02
CA THR A 89 -0.85 4.46 0.26
C THR A 89 -1.71 3.24 0.58
N ALA A 90 -2.11 3.08 1.84
CA ALA A 90 -3.02 2.01 2.25
C ALA A 90 -3.98 2.44 3.35
N PHE A 91 -5.23 1.99 3.33
CA PHE A 91 -6.25 2.34 4.33
C PHE A 91 -7.34 1.28 4.38
N ASN A 92 -8.11 1.26 5.47
CA ASN A 92 -9.27 0.38 5.63
C ASN A 92 -10.54 1.21 5.90
N PRO A 93 -11.41 1.40 4.90
CA PRO A 93 -12.67 2.13 5.06
C PRO A 93 -13.57 1.60 6.19
N ASP A 94 -13.69 0.27 6.31
CA ASP A 94 -14.60 -0.36 7.27
C ASP A 94 -14.19 -0.06 8.73
N VAL A 95 -12.88 -0.01 9.00
CA VAL A 95 -12.34 0.30 10.32
C VAL A 95 -12.33 1.81 10.62
N GLN A 96 -12.25 2.63 9.58
CA GLN A 96 -12.34 4.09 9.69
C GLN A 96 -13.76 4.60 9.97
N GLY A 97 -14.78 3.74 9.82
CA GLY A 97 -16.18 4.11 10.06
C GLY A 97 -16.71 5.13 9.05
N VAL A 98 -16.20 5.10 7.82
CA VAL A 98 -16.72 5.92 6.72
C VAL A 98 -18.01 5.31 6.15
N THR A 99 -18.82 6.12 5.47
CA THR A 99 -20.14 5.71 4.95
C THR A 99 -20.06 4.67 3.84
N VAL A 100 -18.97 4.63 3.09
CA VAL A 100 -18.74 3.70 1.97
C VAL A 100 -17.77 2.64 2.44
N GLY A 101 -18.23 1.39 2.50
CA GLY A 101 -17.42 0.24 2.91
C GLY A 101 -16.34 -0.11 1.89
N SER A 102 -15.41 -0.98 2.28
CA SER A 102 -14.20 -1.26 1.50
C SER A 102 -14.47 -1.86 0.11
N GLU A 103 -15.41 -2.80 0.01
CA GLU A 103 -15.80 -3.43 -1.26
C GLU A 103 -16.41 -2.40 -2.22
N GLU A 104 -17.34 -1.57 -1.74
CA GLU A 104 -17.98 -0.54 -2.57
C GLU A 104 -16.97 0.53 -2.98
N TYR A 105 -16.06 0.91 -2.09
CA TYR A 105 -14.97 1.80 -2.44
C TYR A 105 -14.11 1.20 -3.55
N PHE A 106 -13.73 -0.07 -3.40
CA PHE A 106 -12.90 -0.78 -4.36
C PHE A 106 -13.59 -0.94 -5.72
N ASP A 107 -14.89 -1.23 -5.75
CA ASP A 107 -15.69 -1.32 -6.99
C ASP A 107 -15.70 0.00 -7.76
N ASN A 108 -15.72 1.13 -7.05
CA ASN A 108 -15.68 2.47 -7.64
C ASN A 108 -14.27 2.93 -8.08
N LEU A 109 -13.21 2.19 -7.72
CA LEU A 109 -11.86 2.49 -8.21
C LEU A 109 -11.74 2.24 -9.72
N PRO A 110 -11.00 3.08 -10.45
CA PRO A 110 -10.80 2.93 -11.88
C PRO A 110 -9.91 1.72 -12.19
N GLY A 111 -9.99 1.24 -13.42
CA GLY A 111 -9.14 0.15 -13.92
C GLY A 111 -9.91 -1.13 -14.19
N ALA A 112 -9.21 -2.08 -14.81
CA ALA A 112 -9.73 -3.42 -15.04
C ALA A 112 -9.34 -4.32 -13.87
N GLU A 113 -10.27 -5.20 -13.47
CA GLU A 113 -9.99 -6.27 -12.52
C GLU A 113 -9.02 -7.27 -13.16
N VAL A 114 -8.11 -7.80 -12.35
CA VAL A 114 -7.04 -8.73 -12.75
C VAL A 114 -7.37 -10.10 -12.19
N ASP A 115 -7.27 -11.15 -13.01
CA ASP A 115 -7.37 -12.53 -12.55
C ASP A 115 -6.15 -12.88 -11.68
N LEU A 116 -6.41 -13.40 -10.47
CA LEU A 116 -5.42 -13.69 -9.42
C LEU A 116 -4.90 -15.13 -9.45
#